data_AF-A0A6P0Y622-F1
#
_entry.id   AF-A0A6P0Y622-F1
#
_cell.length_a   1.000
_cell.length_b   1.000
_cell.length_c   1.000
_cell.angle_alpha   90.00
_cell.angle_beta   90.00
_cell.angle_gamma   90.00
#
_symmetry.space_group_name_H-M   'P 1'
#
loop_
_entity.id
_entity.type
_entity.pdbx_description
1 polymer ?
#
loop_
_entity_poly.entity_id
_entity_poly.type
_entity_poly.pdbx_seq_one_letter_code
_entity_poly.pdbx_strand_id
1 'polypeptide(L)'
;WNANCQGWFQKVPEPFDKTRVIDWTPVWSLTEQDFKYLPTSYCYYGYPQSDFLDCWADSNGCAAGNTIEEAILQGFMELVERDCVALWWYNRLSKPQVDLDSFDELYFQNLQQLNQQNYQVSEQLNKAYFQDSTQVNGLYFQQLKQYYNSLNRDLWLLDITSDLNIPCFAAISARRDREVEDIILGYGAHFDPKIAISRALTEVNQILPNVLSFKADGNTNYPPSADILAIQWWQTATLENQAYLVPDKQIQGKKISDYLQLASDDLLDDIKLCQQIVEAKGMEMLVLDQTRSDIGLRVAKVIVPGICHMWKRLGAERLYDVPVKMGWLKEPLKEDELNPFPMWM
;
A
#
# COMPACT_ATOMS: atom_id res chain seq x y z
N TRP A 1 3.32 18.46 16.19
CA TRP A 1 2.32 17.60 15.55
C TRP A 1 2.06 16.33 16.38
N ASN A 2 3.07 15.52 16.69
CA ASN A 2 2.97 14.26 17.46
C ASN A 2 2.19 14.35 18.79
N ALA A 3 2.41 15.40 19.58
CA ALA A 3 1.78 15.57 20.89
C ALA A 3 0.24 15.63 20.84
N ASN A 4 -0.34 15.93 19.67
CA ASN A 4 -1.78 16.10 19.48
C ASN A 4 -2.39 15.06 18.51
N CYS A 5 -1.58 14.17 17.91
CA CYS A 5 -2.09 13.19 16.94
C CYS A 5 -2.88 12.10 17.67
N GLN A 6 -4.16 11.96 17.33
CA GLN A 6 -5.08 11.04 18.00
C GLN A 6 -4.97 9.59 17.48
N GLY A 7 -4.39 9.39 16.29
CA GLY A 7 -4.25 8.06 15.68
C GLY A 7 -3.18 7.23 16.38
N TRP A 8 -3.53 6.04 16.87
CA TRP A 8 -2.59 5.13 17.54
C TRP A 8 -1.38 4.79 16.66
N PHE A 9 -1.61 4.59 15.36
CA PHE A 9 -0.59 4.26 14.37
C PHE A 9 0.43 5.40 14.12
N GLN A 10 0.12 6.62 14.52
CA GLN A 10 0.99 7.79 14.37
C GLN A 10 1.69 8.19 15.68
N LYS A 11 1.54 7.40 16.74
CA LYS A 11 2.24 7.66 17.99
C LYS A 11 3.75 7.51 17.81
N VAL A 12 4.49 8.45 18.36
CA VAL A 12 5.95 8.39 18.41
C VAL A 12 6.35 7.69 19.70
N PRO A 13 7.15 6.61 19.64
CA PRO A 13 7.62 5.93 20.83
C PRO A 13 8.56 6.81 21.64
N GLU A 14 8.65 6.54 22.94
CA GLU A 14 9.76 7.02 23.75
C GLU A 14 11.10 6.48 23.19
N PRO A 15 12.21 7.20 23.36
CA PRO A 15 13.52 6.67 22.98
C PRO A 15 13.82 5.34 23.67
N PHE A 16 14.25 4.34 22.89
CA PHE A 16 14.56 3.01 23.38
C PHE A 16 15.77 3.01 24.33
N ASP A 17 15.57 2.59 25.58
CA ASP A 17 16.64 2.44 26.57
C ASP A 17 17.47 1.18 26.29
N LYS A 18 18.67 1.39 25.73
CA LYS A 18 19.61 0.32 25.36
C LYS A 18 20.20 -0.44 26.56
N THR A 19 20.06 0.07 27.77
CA THR A 19 20.57 -0.57 29.00
C THR A 19 19.51 -1.45 29.67
N ARG A 20 18.24 -1.29 29.28
CA ARG A 20 17.12 -2.04 29.83
C ARG A 20 17.20 -3.50 29.38
N VAL A 21 17.02 -4.41 30.34
CA VAL A 21 16.84 -5.83 30.05
C VAL A 21 15.45 -6.03 29.46
N ILE A 22 15.39 -6.61 28.26
CA ILE A 22 14.16 -6.90 27.52
C ILE A 22 14.23 -8.30 26.91
N ASP A 23 13.07 -8.80 26.44
CA ASP A 23 12.99 -10.04 25.67
C ASP A 23 13.40 -9.81 24.21
N TRP A 24 14.16 -10.76 23.68
CA TRP A 24 14.63 -10.75 22.30
C TRP A 24 14.12 -11.99 21.56
N THR A 25 13.57 -11.77 20.37
CA THR A 25 13.13 -12.84 19.49
C THR A 25 14.21 -13.09 18.43
N PRO A 26 14.65 -14.35 18.25
CA PRO A 26 15.53 -14.70 17.14
C PRO A 26 14.75 -14.57 15.82
N VAL A 27 15.35 -13.90 14.84
CA VAL A 27 14.81 -13.73 13.49
C VAL A 27 15.87 -14.18 12.49
N TRP A 28 15.48 -14.85 11.41
CA TRP A 28 16.43 -15.41 10.46
C TRP A 28 16.83 -14.34 9.44
N SER A 29 18.13 -14.08 9.30
CA SER A 29 18.65 -13.26 8.21
C SER A 29 18.81 -14.12 6.96
N LEU A 30 18.07 -13.80 5.90
CA LEU A 30 18.30 -14.42 4.59
C LEU A 30 19.63 -13.98 3.99
N THR A 31 20.05 -12.75 4.31
CA THR A 31 21.30 -12.13 3.86
C THR A 31 22.53 -12.79 4.48
N GLU A 32 22.59 -12.85 5.80
CA GLU A 32 23.75 -13.38 6.51
C GLU A 32 23.66 -14.89 6.79
N GLN A 33 22.50 -15.50 6.57
CA GLN A 33 22.22 -16.91 6.87
C GLN A 33 22.49 -17.28 8.34
N ASP A 34 22.12 -16.38 9.25
CA ASP A 34 22.24 -16.57 10.70
C ASP A 34 21.08 -15.89 11.44
N PHE A 35 20.91 -16.20 12.71
CA PHE A 35 19.94 -15.55 13.58
C PHE A 35 20.40 -14.16 14.02
N LYS A 36 19.53 -13.18 13.81
CA LYS A 36 19.57 -11.85 14.41
C LYS A 36 18.54 -11.76 15.53
N TYR A 37 18.51 -10.65 16.24
CA TYR A 37 17.62 -10.44 17.36
C TYR A 37 16.90 -9.10 17.26
N LEU A 38 15.58 -9.14 17.40
CA LEU A 38 14.72 -7.96 17.51
C LEU A 38 13.97 -7.99 18.84
N PRO A 39 13.60 -6.83 19.42
CA PRO A 39 12.75 -6.78 20.60
C PRO A 39 11.46 -7.58 20.38
N THR A 40 11.14 -8.50 21.29
CA THR A 40 9.93 -9.34 21.15
C THR A 40 8.65 -8.50 21.05
N SER A 41 8.63 -7.31 21.68
CA SER A 41 7.53 -6.35 21.58
C SER A 41 7.28 -5.80 20.18
N TYR A 42 8.30 -5.76 19.31
CA TYR A 42 8.16 -5.40 17.88
C TYR A 42 7.67 -6.59 17.04
N CYS A 43 8.03 -7.80 17.44
CA CYS A 43 7.76 -9.01 16.68
C CYS A 43 6.30 -9.46 16.77
N TYR A 44 5.64 -9.27 17.91
CA TYR A 44 4.31 -9.86 18.15
C TYR A 44 3.29 -8.85 18.69
N TYR A 45 2.10 -8.86 18.08
CA TYR A 45 0.93 -8.21 18.64
C TYR A 45 0.54 -8.82 19.99
N GLY A 46 0.03 -7.98 20.89
CA GLY A 46 -0.42 -8.41 22.22
C GLY A 46 0.72 -8.74 23.20
N TYR A 47 1.98 -8.49 22.84
CA TYR A 47 3.07 -8.53 23.80
C TYR A 47 2.77 -7.57 24.97
N PRO A 48 2.85 -8.03 26.24
CA PRO A 48 2.59 -7.19 27.41
C PRO A 48 3.48 -5.94 27.37
N GLN A 49 2.86 -4.76 27.25
CA GLN A 49 3.62 -3.52 27.19
C GLN A 49 4.28 -3.24 28.53
N SER A 50 5.54 -2.81 28.49
CA SER A 50 6.20 -2.24 29.66
C SER A 50 5.57 -0.90 30.03
N ASP A 51 5.89 -0.40 31.23
CA ASP A 51 5.54 0.96 31.66
C ASP A 51 6.05 2.05 30.68
N PHE A 52 7.05 1.71 29.85
CA PHE A 52 7.59 2.55 28.78
C PHE A 52 7.06 2.13 27.41
N LEU A 53 6.53 3.09 26.66
CA LEU A 53 6.03 2.91 25.28
C LEU A 53 7.13 3.25 24.27
N ASP A 54 8.20 2.45 24.23
CA ASP A 54 9.36 2.70 23.36
C ASP A 54 9.43 1.78 22.14
N CYS A 55 8.66 0.68 22.14
CA CYS A 55 8.63 -0.27 21.04
C CYS A 55 7.35 -1.13 21.07
N TRP A 56 6.68 -1.28 19.93
CA TRP A 56 5.51 -2.15 19.77
C TRP A 56 5.39 -2.66 18.34
N ALA A 57 4.63 -3.74 18.17
CA ALA A 57 4.39 -4.38 16.89
C ALA A 57 3.48 -3.53 15.98
N ASP A 58 3.81 -3.55 14.70
CA ASP A 58 2.94 -3.16 13.59
C ASP A 58 2.79 -4.33 12.62
N SER A 59 1.85 -4.20 11.68
CA SER A 59 1.52 -5.25 10.72
C SER A 59 2.41 -5.17 9.50
N ASN A 60 3.30 -4.17 9.41
CA ASN A 60 4.08 -3.97 8.22
C ASN A 60 5.00 -5.18 7.99
N GLY A 61 4.90 -5.76 6.80
CA GLY A 61 5.61 -6.97 6.42
C GLY A 61 5.04 -8.27 7.00
N CYS A 62 3.92 -8.23 7.73
CA CYS A 62 3.19 -9.43 8.15
C CYS A 62 2.30 -9.93 7.02
N ALA A 63 2.45 -11.19 6.63
CA ALA A 63 1.61 -11.79 5.60
C ALA A 63 1.39 -13.29 5.86
N ALA A 64 0.33 -13.82 5.26
CA ALA A 64 0.00 -15.23 5.27
C ALA A 64 0.07 -15.82 3.87
N GLY A 65 0.27 -17.13 3.78
CA GLY A 65 0.35 -17.88 2.53
C GLY A 65 0.00 -19.35 2.72
N ASN A 66 -0.22 -20.07 1.62
CA ASN A 66 -0.37 -21.53 1.66
C ASN A 66 0.99 -22.19 1.94
N THR A 67 2.07 -21.56 1.46
CA THR A 67 3.46 -21.89 1.82
C THR A 67 4.13 -20.73 2.56
N ILE A 68 5.29 -21.00 3.18
CA ILE A 68 6.07 -19.96 3.86
C ILE A 68 6.69 -18.99 2.85
N GLU A 69 7.04 -19.48 1.67
CA GLU A 69 7.57 -18.68 0.56
C GLU A 69 6.54 -17.67 0.08
N GLU A 70 5.27 -18.07 -0.10
CA GLU A 70 4.19 -17.13 -0.44
C GLU A 70 4.03 -16.05 0.63
N ALA A 71 4.05 -16.43 1.92
CA ALA A 71 3.95 -15.47 3.03
C ALA A 71 5.14 -14.49 3.06
N ILE A 72 6.37 -14.97 2.83
CA ILE A 72 7.57 -14.12 2.77
C ILE A 72 7.50 -13.17 1.58
N LEU A 73 7.20 -13.66 0.38
CA LEU A 73 7.10 -12.84 -0.82
C LEU A 73 6.03 -11.76 -0.65
N GLN A 74 4.87 -12.12 -0.11
CA GLN A 74 3.79 -11.18 0.15
C GLN A 74 4.16 -10.12 1.20
N GLY A 75 4.82 -10.52 2.28
CA GLY A 75 5.29 -9.60 3.32
C GLY A 75 6.35 -8.63 2.77
N PHE A 76 7.25 -9.11 1.92
CA PHE A 76 8.24 -8.25 1.25
C PHE A 76 7.59 -7.24 0.29
N MET A 77 6.64 -7.67 -0.54
CA MET A 77 5.93 -6.77 -1.45
C MET A 77 5.17 -5.67 -0.69
N GLU A 78 4.62 -5.99 0.49
CA GLU A 78 4.02 -4.97 1.35
C GLU A 78 5.06 -3.94 1.83
N LEU A 79 6.24 -4.37 2.27
CA LEU A 79 7.31 -3.45 2.68
C LEU A 79 7.70 -2.49 1.54
N VAL A 80 7.82 -3.01 0.32
CA VAL A 80 8.14 -2.21 -0.89
C VAL A 80 7.03 -1.21 -1.20
N GLU A 81 5.77 -1.63 -1.12
CA GLU A 81 4.61 -0.76 -1.31
C GLU A 81 4.65 0.40 -0.30
N ARG A 82 4.87 0.10 0.98
CA ARG A 82 4.94 1.11 2.05
C ARG A 82 6.11 2.08 1.84
N ASP A 83 7.25 1.58 1.36
CA ASP A 83 8.43 2.41 1.01
C ASP A 83 8.09 3.40 -0.11
N CYS A 84 7.55 2.89 -1.22
CA CYS A 84 7.19 3.70 -2.37
C CYS A 84 6.14 4.77 -2.01
N VAL A 85 5.14 4.38 -1.22
CA VAL A 85 4.12 5.31 -0.72
C VAL A 85 4.74 6.37 0.17
N ALA A 86 5.63 6.03 1.11
CA ALA A 86 6.30 6.99 1.97
C ALA A 86 7.11 8.02 1.15
N LEU A 87 7.89 7.52 0.18
CA LEU A 87 8.73 8.33 -0.70
C LEU A 87 7.89 9.32 -1.51
N TRP A 88 6.82 8.87 -2.13
CA TRP A 88 5.89 9.70 -2.91
C TRP A 88 5.14 10.71 -2.03
N TRP A 89 4.53 10.21 -0.96
CA TRP A 89 3.60 10.97 -0.13
C TRP A 89 4.28 12.10 0.65
N TYR A 90 5.35 11.78 1.39
CA TYR A 90 5.99 12.76 2.26
C TYR A 90 6.81 13.78 1.48
N ASN A 91 7.37 13.40 0.32
CA ASN A 91 8.04 14.36 -0.55
C ASN A 91 7.09 15.06 -1.52
N ARG A 92 5.79 14.73 -1.52
CA ARG A 92 4.76 15.30 -2.42
C ARG A 92 5.20 15.28 -3.88
N LEU A 93 5.70 14.13 -4.32
CA LEU A 93 6.33 14.00 -5.63
C LEU A 93 5.29 13.99 -6.75
N SER A 94 5.55 14.79 -7.79
CA SER A 94 4.84 14.68 -9.06
C SER A 94 5.22 13.38 -9.77
N LYS A 95 4.25 12.61 -10.26
CA LYS A 95 4.46 11.27 -10.82
C LYS A 95 3.74 11.08 -12.16
N PRO A 96 4.27 10.23 -13.06
CA PRO A 96 3.61 9.95 -14.33
C PRO A 96 2.35 9.11 -14.12
N GLN A 97 1.36 9.34 -14.99
CA GLN A 97 0.17 8.49 -15.09
C GLN A 97 0.52 7.12 -15.66
N VAL A 98 -0.20 6.08 -15.25
CA VAL A 98 -0.21 4.79 -15.95
C VAL A 98 -1.30 4.77 -17.02
N ASP A 99 -0.92 4.42 -18.24
CA ASP A 99 -1.83 4.15 -19.34
C ASP A 99 -2.45 2.75 -19.17
N LEU A 100 -3.56 2.68 -18.44
CA LEU A 100 -4.28 1.43 -18.17
C LEU A 100 -4.68 0.68 -19.43
N ASP A 101 -4.96 1.38 -20.52
CA ASP A 101 -5.43 0.74 -21.76
C ASP A 101 -4.29 -0.05 -22.43
N SER A 102 -3.03 0.24 -22.08
CA SER A 102 -1.87 -0.57 -22.48
C SER A 102 -1.76 -1.92 -21.74
N PHE A 103 -2.51 -2.12 -20.66
CA PHE A 103 -2.53 -3.34 -19.85
C PHE A 103 -3.75 -4.23 -20.12
N ASP A 104 -4.63 -3.83 -21.05
CA ASP A 104 -5.88 -4.53 -21.39
C ASP A 104 -5.63 -5.86 -22.14
N GLU A 105 -5.15 -6.87 -21.41
CA GLU A 105 -4.86 -8.22 -21.90
C GLU A 105 -5.76 -9.30 -21.28
N LEU A 106 -5.58 -10.56 -21.72
CA LEU A 106 -6.34 -11.75 -21.29
C LEU A 106 -6.45 -11.90 -19.76
N TYR A 107 -5.43 -11.48 -19.00
CA TYR A 107 -5.44 -11.53 -17.53
C TYR A 107 -6.64 -10.80 -16.92
N PHE A 108 -6.87 -9.53 -17.30
CA PHE A 108 -7.98 -8.75 -16.77
C PHE A 108 -9.33 -9.19 -17.34
N GLN A 109 -9.34 -9.73 -18.56
CA GLN A 109 -10.54 -10.38 -19.12
C GLN A 109 -10.93 -11.62 -18.32
N ASN A 110 -9.97 -12.44 -17.89
CA ASN A 110 -10.23 -13.61 -17.06
C ASN A 110 -10.72 -13.21 -15.65
N LEU A 111 -10.12 -12.20 -15.03
CA LEU A 111 -10.61 -11.66 -13.76
C LEU A 111 -12.06 -11.17 -13.88
N GLN A 112 -12.39 -10.48 -14.97
CA GLN A 112 -13.74 -10.02 -15.25
C GLN A 112 -14.72 -11.20 -15.38
N GLN A 113 -14.36 -12.24 -16.12
CA GLN A 113 -15.19 -13.43 -16.30
C GLN A 113 -15.39 -14.20 -14.98
N LEU A 114 -14.32 -14.38 -14.19
CA LEU A 114 -14.40 -15.01 -12.87
C LEU A 114 -15.33 -14.23 -11.94
N ASN A 115 -15.22 -12.91 -11.93
CA ASN A 115 -16.13 -12.06 -11.16
C ASN A 115 -17.58 -12.25 -11.63
N GLN A 116 -17.85 -12.19 -12.93
CA GLN A 116 -19.19 -12.41 -13.50
C GLN A 116 -19.77 -13.80 -13.17
N GLN A 117 -18.94 -14.86 -13.21
CA GLN A 117 -19.37 -16.21 -12.82
C GLN A 117 -19.69 -16.31 -11.33
N ASN A 118 -18.85 -15.72 -10.47
CA ASN A 118 -19.12 -15.64 -9.04
C ASN A 118 -20.41 -14.85 -8.74
N TYR A 119 -20.69 -13.79 -9.51
CA TYR A 119 -21.97 -13.06 -9.45
C TYR A 119 -23.16 -13.95 -9.84
N GLN A 120 -23.08 -14.74 -10.90
CA GLN A 120 -24.17 -15.64 -11.34
C GLN A 120 -24.47 -16.76 -10.31
N VAL A 121 -23.46 -17.27 -9.61
CA VAL A 121 -23.64 -18.22 -8.51
C VAL A 121 -24.35 -17.55 -7.32
N SER A 122 -24.03 -16.28 -7.04
CA SER A 122 -24.69 -15.50 -5.98
C SER A 122 -26.14 -15.12 -6.30
N GLU A 123 -26.48 -14.87 -7.57
CA GLU A 123 -27.85 -14.61 -8.04
C GLU A 123 -28.77 -15.83 -7.87
N GLN A 124 -28.25 -17.05 -8.08
CA GLN A 124 -29.02 -18.27 -7.83
C GLN A 124 -29.38 -18.43 -6.35
N LEU A 125 -28.62 -17.82 -5.44
CA LEU A 125 -28.85 -17.85 -4.00
C LEU A 125 -29.69 -16.67 -3.48
N ASN A 126 -29.69 -15.52 -4.15
CA ASN A 126 -30.35 -14.28 -3.68
C ASN A 126 -31.19 -13.59 -4.77
N LYS A 127 -32.27 -14.25 -5.22
CA LYS A 127 -33.24 -13.74 -6.21
C LYS A 127 -34.04 -12.48 -5.83
N ALA A 128 -33.85 -11.91 -4.63
CA ALA A 128 -34.72 -10.86 -4.11
C ALA A 128 -34.19 -9.42 -4.26
N TYR A 129 -32.94 -9.19 -4.68
CA TYR A 129 -32.33 -7.87 -4.48
C TYR A 129 -31.84 -7.08 -5.70
N PHE A 130 -31.69 -7.64 -6.89
CA PHE A 130 -31.14 -6.86 -8.01
C PHE A 130 -31.80 -7.24 -9.35
N GLN A 131 -32.58 -6.31 -9.91
CA GLN A 131 -33.18 -6.38 -11.24
C GLN A 131 -32.66 -5.22 -12.09
N ASP A 132 -31.37 -5.20 -12.41
CA ASP A 132 -30.87 -4.56 -13.63
C ASP A 132 -29.35 -4.72 -13.73
N SER A 133 -28.89 -5.70 -14.52
CA SER A 133 -27.54 -5.66 -15.05
C SER A 133 -27.60 -6.05 -16.52
N THR A 134 -27.81 -5.04 -17.37
CA THR A 134 -27.65 -5.14 -18.81
C THR A 134 -26.18 -5.41 -19.16
N GLN A 135 -25.97 -6.27 -20.18
CA GLN A 135 -24.65 -6.64 -20.70
C GLN A 135 -23.75 -5.42 -20.93
N VAL A 136 -22.70 -5.30 -20.12
CA VAL A 136 -21.64 -4.31 -20.32
C VAL A 136 -20.58 -4.93 -21.23
N ASN A 137 -20.50 -4.45 -22.48
CA ASN A 137 -19.43 -4.76 -23.42
C ASN A 137 -18.30 -3.73 -23.27
N GLY A 138 -17.08 -4.17 -22.94
CA GLY A 138 -15.89 -3.31 -22.84
C GLY A 138 -14.71 -4.01 -22.14
N LEU A 139 -13.48 -3.56 -22.39
CA LEU A 139 -12.28 -4.04 -21.70
C LEU A 139 -12.34 -3.69 -20.19
N TYR A 140 -11.73 -4.51 -19.32
CA TYR A 140 -11.90 -4.44 -17.86
C TYR A 140 -11.69 -3.03 -17.28
N PHE A 141 -10.61 -2.34 -17.66
CA PHE A 141 -10.34 -1.01 -17.12
C PHE A 141 -11.30 0.06 -17.65
N GLN A 142 -11.79 -0.08 -18.87
CA GLN A 142 -12.81 0.80 -19.42
C GLN A 142 -14.12 0.67 -18.63
N GLN A 143 -14.51 -0.55 -18.27
CA GLN A 143 -15.69 -0.78 -17.44
C GLN A 143 -15.53 -0.20 -16.03
N LEU A 144 -14.34 -0.38 -15.44
CA LEU A 144 -14.06 0.21 -14.13
C LEU A 144 -14.11 1.74 -14.19
N LYS A 145 -13.48 2.38 -15.19
CA LYS A 145 -13.58 3.83 -15.41
C LYS A 145 -15.03 4.28 -15.61
N GLN A 146 -15.83 3.53 -16.39
CA GLN A 146 -17.26 3.81 -16.59
C GLN A 146 -18.07 3.69 -15.30
N TYR A 147 -17.78 2.69 -14.46
CA TYR A 147 -18.41 2.53 -13.15
C TYR A 147 -18.09 3.72 -12.22
N TYR A 148 -16.83 4.14 -12.14
CA TYR A 148 -16.46 5.32 -11.36
C TYR A 148 -17.11 6.61 -11.91
N ASN A 149 -17.16 6.75 -13.24
CA ASN A 149 -17.84 7.87 -13.88
C ASN A 149 -19.34 7.92 -13.54
N SER A 150 -20.04 6.78 -13.45
CA SER A 150 -21.46 6.75 -13.06
C SER A 150 -21.70 7.18 -11.61
N LEU A 151 -20.65 7.13 -10.78
CA LEU A 151 -20.64 7.62 -9.40
C LEU A 151 -20.15 9.08 -9.27
N ASN A 152 -20.00 9.79 -10.40
CA ASN A 152 -19.42 11.13 -10.51
C ASN A 152 -17.96 11.22 -10.02
N ARG A 153 -17.19 10.15 -10.20
CA ARG A 153 -15.78 10.09 -9.79
C ARG A 153 -14.85 9.89 -10.98
N ASP A 154 -13.66 10.45 -10.88
CA ASP A 154 -12.52 10.09 -11.72
C ASP A 154 -11.71 8.96 -11.05
N LEU A 155 -10.98 8.20 -11.86
CA LEU A 155 -10.08 7.13 -11.41
C LEU A 155 -8.84 7.10 -12.31
N TRP A 156 -7.66 7.16 -11.72
CA TRP A 156 -6.38 7.03 -12.42
C TRP A 156 -5.34 6.34 -11.53
N LEU A 157 -4.20 5.96 -12.12
CA LEU A 157 -3.05 5.45 -11.38
C LEU A 157 -1.82 6.31 -11.65
N LEU A 158 -1.00 6.45 -10.62
CA LEU A 158 0.36 6.97 -10.68
C LEU A 158 1.36 5.83 -10.53
N ASP A 159 2.44 5.87 -11.31
CA ASP A 159 3.61 5.03 -11.08
C ASP A 159 4.48 5.65 -9.98
N ILE A 160 4.56 4.96 -8.84
CA ILE A 160 5.34 5.37 -7.67
C ILE A 160 6.57 4.46 -7.45
N THR A 161 6.93 3.64 -8.44
CA THR A 161 8.09 2.72 -8.39
C THR A 161 9.36 3.44 -7.94
N SER A 162 10.03 2.88 -6.92
CA SER A 162 11.25 3.43 -6.30
C SER A 162 12.54 2.89 -6.91
N ASP A 163 13.67 3.22 -6.29
CA ASP A 163 15.00 2.72 -6.67
C ASP A 163 15.17 1.20 -6.46
N LEU A 164 14.20 0.54 -5.82
CA LEU A 164 14.10 -0.93 -5.75
C LEU A 164 13.65 -1.54 -7.09
N ASN A 165 13.13 -0.72 -8.00
CA ASN A 165 12.72 -1.11 -9.36
C ASN A 165 11.68 -2.26 -9.40
N ILE A 166 10.82 -2.32 -8.37
CA ILE A 166 9.67 -3.22 -8.30
C ILE A 166 8.42 -2.39 -8.61
N PRO A 167 7.60 -2.77 -9.61
CA PRO A 167 6.39 -2.04 -9.96
C PRO A 167 5.51 -1.74 -8.74
N CYS A 168 5.29 -0.46 -8.49
CA CYS A 168 4.43 0.00 -7.39
C CYS A 168 3.53 1.15 -7.86
N PHE A 169 2.25 1.06 -7.54
CA PHE A 169 1.25 1.99 -8.05
C PHE A 169 0.41 2.59 -6.93
N ALA A 170 0.01 3.85 -7.11
CA ALA A 170 -1.06 4.48 -6.34
C ALA A 170 -2.27 4.67 -7.25
N ALA A 171 -3.38 4.03 -6.93
CA ALA A 171 -4.68 4.31 -7.51
C ALA A 171 -5.34 5.46 -6.74
N ILE A 172 -5.87 6.44 -7.47
CA ILE A 172 -6.52 7.62 -6.89
C ILE A 172 -7.89 7.78 -7.52
N SER A 173 -8.89 8.04 -6.68
CA SER A 173 -10.20 8.45 -7.14
C SER A 173 -10.72 9.68 -6.39
N ALA A 174 -11.20 10.67 -7.15
CA ALA A 174 -11.77 11.90 -6.64
C ALA A 174 -13.19 12.10 -7.18
N ARG A 175 -14.09 12.62 -6.34
CA ARG A 175 -15.44 13.04 -6.70
C ARG A 175 -15.39 14.41 -7.41
N ARG A 176 -16.33 14.65 -8.34
CA ARG A 176 -16.35 15.86 -9.19
C ARG A 176 -17.61 16.71 -9.08
N ASP A 177 -18.67 16.17 -8.52
CA ASP A 177 -19.99 16.80 -8.51
C ASP A 177 -20.24 17.69 -7.26
N ARG A 178 -19.24 17.85 -6.39
CA ARG A 178 -19.33 18.56 -5.10
C ARG A 178 -18.00 19.21 -4.73
N GLU A 179 -18.05 20.14 -3.77
CA GLU A 179 -16.86 20.80 -3.20
C GLU A 179 -15.96 19.82 -2.42
N VAL A 180 -16.55 18.92 -1.63
CA VAL A 180 -15.81 17.84 -0.97
C VAL A 180 -15.56 16.73 -1.98
N GLU A 181 -14.29 16.51 -2.31
CA GLU A 181 -13.86 15.58 -3.35
C GLU A 181 -13.76 14.12 -2.85
N ASP A 182 -13.83 13.89 -1.53
CA ASP A 182 -13.75 12.56 -0.91
C ASP A 182 -12.59 11.71 -1.48
N ILE A 183 -11.38 12.26 -1.61
CA ILE A 183 -10.31 11.58 -2.33
C ILE A 183 -9.94 10.24 -1.65
N ILE A 184 -10.08 9.14 -2.37
CA ILE A 184 -9.71 7.79 -1.91
C ILE A 184 -8.47 7.30 -2.65
N LEU A 185 -7.67 6.50 -1.95
CA LEU A 185 -6.38 6.01 -2.39
C LEU A 185 -6.29 4.50 -2.15
N GLY A 186 -5.42 3.83 -2.90
CA GLY A 186 -5.13 2.41 -2.76
C GLY A 186 -3.85 2.08 -3.50
N TYR A 187 -3.16 1.03 -3.07
CA TYR A 187 -1.77 0.79 -3.39
C TYR A 187 -1.54 -0.66 -3.81
N GLY A 188 -0.43 -0.87 -4.50
CA GLY A 188 -0.07 -2.21 -4.92
C GLY A 188 1.34 -2.26 -5.43
N ALA A 189 2.14 -3.17 -4.85
CA ALA A 189 3.45 -3.55 -5.37
C ALA A 189 3.48 -5.04 -5.71
N HIS A 190 4.15 -5.39 -6.82
CA HIS A 190 4.39 -6.76 -7.25
C HIS A 190 5.42 -6.80 -8.39
N PHE A 191 6.13 -7.91 -8.56
CA PHE A 191 7.04 -8.10 -9.71
C PHE A 191 6.30 -8.11 -11.06
N ASP A 192 5.09 -8.65 -11.09
CA ASP A 192 4.17 -8.50 -12.22
C ASP A 192 3.35 -7.20 -12.06
N PRO A 193 3.54 -6.19 -12.93
CA PRO A 193 2.83 -4.92 -12.83
C PRO A 193 1.31 -5.07 -12.95
N LYS A 194 0.78 -6.12 -13.59
CA LYS A 194 -0.66 -6.38 -13.69
C LYS A 194 -1.24 -6.73 -12.33
N ILE A 195 -0.52 -7.54 -11.56
CA ILE A 195 -0.92 -7.90 -10.18
C ILE A 195 -0.87 -6.64 -9.30
N ALA A 196 0.20 -5.85 -9.40
CA ALA A 196 0.34 -4.61 -8.65
C ALA A 196 -0.80 -3.60 -8.95
N ILE A 197 -1.14 -3.39 -10.22
CA ILE A 197 -2.28 -2.55 -10.63
C ILE A 197 -3.61 -3.11 -10.11
N SER A 198 -3.81 -4.42 -10.23
CA SER A 198 -5.02 -5.08 -9.73
C SER A 198 -5.20 -4.84 -8.23
N ARG A 199 -4.14 -4.97 -7.44
CA ARG A 199 -4.14 -4.72 -5.99
C ARG A 199 -4.52 -3.27 -5.67
N ALA A 200 -3.85 -2.30 -6.31
CA ALA A 200 -4.12 -0.87 -6.09
C ALA A 200 -5.58 -0.50 -6.39
N LEU A 201 -6.12 -1.01 -7.49
CA LEU A 201 -7.52 -0.80 -7.86
C LEU A 201 -8.50 -1.49 -6.90
N THR A 202 -8.20 -2.72 -6.47
CA THR A 202 -9.03 -3.41 -5.49
C THR A 202 -9.02 -2.75 -4.12
N GLU A 203 -7.89 -2.19 -3.69
CA GLU A 203 -7.79 -1.47 -2.43
C GLU A 203 -8.61 -0.17 -2.47
N VAL A 204 -8.50 0.62 -3.54
CA VAL A 204 -9.38 1.78 -3.77
C VAL A 204 -10.86 1.37 -3.69
N ASN A 205 -11.23 0.22 -4.28
CA ASN A 205 -12.60 -0.29 -4.24
C ASN A 205 -13.04 -0.73 -2.83
N GLN A 206 -12.14 -1.19 -1.97
CA GLN A 206 -12.45 -1.52 -0.57
C GLN A 206 -12.76 -0.27 0.26
N ILE A 207 -12.13 0.86 -0.08
CA ILE A 207 -12.36 2.14 0.60
C ILE A 207 -13.62 2.86 0.07
N LEU A 208 -13.93 2.70 -1.22
CA LEU A 208 -15.04 3.39 -1.91
C LEU A 208 -16.37 3.41 -1.11
N PRO A 209 -16.86 2.31 -0.50
CA PRO A 209 -18.12 2.31 0.25
C PRO A 209 -18.19 3.33 1.38
N ASN A 210 -17.05 3.71 1.97
CA ASN A 210 -16.98 4.68 3.07
C ASN A 210 -17.37 6.11 2.64
N VAL A 211 -17.38 6.39 1.33
CA VAL A 211 -17.60 7.73 0.76
C VAL A 211 -18.74 7.77 -0.28
N LEU A 212 -19.63 6.77 -0.26
CA LEU A 212 -20.80 6.70 -1.14
C LEU A 212 -22.10 7.16 -0.48
N SER A 213 -22.21 7.06 0.84
CA SER A 213 -23.44 7.42 1.57
C SER A 213 -23.49 8.92 1.86
N PHE A 214 -24.68 9.52 1.82
CA PHE A 214 -24.87 10.95 2.06
C PHE A 214 -25.99 11.20 3.08
N LYS A 215 -25.83 12.28 3.83
CA LYS A 215 -26.85 12.85 4.71
C LYS A 215 -27.82 13.72 3.90
N ALA A 216 -28.95 14.06 4.51
CA ALA A 216 -29.97 14.91 3.89
C ALA A 216 -29.48 16.34 3.57
N ASP A 217 -28.43 16.80 4.24
CA ASP A 217 -27.78 18.10 4.00
C ASP A 217 -26.75 18.06 2.85
N GLY A 218 -26.56 16.90 2.20
CA GLY A 218 -25.61 16.72 1.10
C GLY A 218 -24.19 16.36 1.52
N ASN A 219 -23.88 16.35 2.83
CA ASN A 219 -22.57 15.93 3.32
C ASN A 219 -22.41 14.41 3.26
N THR A 220 -21.18 13.94 3.07
CA THR A 220 -20.86 12.51 3.10
C THR A 220 -21.09 11.95 4.51
N ASN A 221 -21.72 10.78 4.56
CA ASN A 221 -22.03 10.06 5.79
C ASN A 221 -20.93 9.02 6.06
N TYR A 222 -19.82 9.48 6.64
CA TYR A 222 -18.68 8.61 6.95
C TYR A 222 -19.00 7.57 8.04
N PRO A 223 -18.46 6.34 7.95
CA PRO A 223 -18.63 5.34 8.98
C PRO A 223 -18.07 5.80 10.34
N PRO A 224 -18.77 5.59 11.47
CA PRO A 224 -18.26 5.94 12.80
C PRO A 224 -16.98 5.19 13.19
N SER A 225 -16.70 4.05 12.55
CA SER A 225 -15.51 3.23 12.75
C SER A 225 -14.32 3.63 11.88
N ALA A 226 -14.49 4.58 10.95
CA ALA A 226 -13.38 5.03 10.10
C ALA A 226 -12.34 5.79 10.93
N ASP A 227 -11.07 5.67 10.54
CA ASP A 227 -9.98 6.41 11.17
C ASP A 227 -10.23 7.93 11.09
N ILE A 228 -9.93 8.65 12.17
CA ILE A 228 -10.20 10.09 12.26
C ILE A 228 -9.37 10.90 11.24
N LEU A 229 -8.15 10.44 10.92
CA LEU A 229 -7.31 11.02 9.88
C LEU A 229 -7.89 10.76 8.49
N ALA A 230 -8.50 9.59 8.27
CA ALA A 230 -9.21 9.28 7.02
C ALA A 230 -10.39 10.22 6.81
N ILE A 231 -11.22 10.42 7.85
CA ILE A 231 -12.35 11.35 7.81
C ILE A 231 -11.86 12.78 7.56
N GLN A 232 -10.82 13.21 8.29
CA GLN A 232 -10.23 14.54 8.08
C GLN A 232 -9.73 14.70 6.64
N TRP A 233 -9.08 13.68 6.08
CA TRP A 233 -8.62 13.70 4.71
C TRP A 233 -9.78 13.82 3.73
N TRP A 234 -10.77 12.94 3.79
CA TRP A 234 -11.91 12.94 2.87
C TRP A 234 -12.68 14.26 2.88
N GLN A 235 -12.73 14.94 4.04
CA GLN A 235 -13.38 16.24 4.19
C GLN A 235 -12.58 17.42 3.62
N THR A 236 -11.24 17.35 3.59
CA THR A 236 -10.39 18.54 3.42
C THR A 236 -9.40 18.47 2.27
N ALA A 237 -9.05 17.28 1.80
CA ALA A 237 -8.16 17.10 0.67
C ALA A 237 -8.90 17.40 -0.64
N THR A 238 -8.26 18.22 -1.47
CA THR A 238 -8.69 18.52 -2.84
C THR A 238 -7.52 18.30 -3.79
N LEU A 239 -7.79 18.01 -5.06
CA LEU A 239 -6.74 17.91 -6.07
C LEU A 239 -5.97 19.24 -6.25
N GLU A 240 -6.60 20.37 -5.92
CA GLU A 240 -5.95 21.68 -5.88
C GLU A 240 -4.92 21.78 -4.75
N ASN A 241 -5.27 21.38 -3.52
CA ASN A 241 -4.38 21.50 -2.37
C ASN A 241 -3.40 20.30 -2.22
N GLN A 242 -3.64 19.20 -2.93
CA GLN A 242 -2.78 18.02 -3.00
C GLN A 242 -2.32 17.74 -4.44
N ALA A 243 -1.65 18.71 -5.07
CA ALA A 243 -1.25 18.63 -6.48
C ALA A 243 -0.43 17.38 -6.85
N TYR A 244 0.26 16.75 -5.89
CA TYR A 244 1.04 15.51 -6.09
C TYR A 244 0.18 14.25 -6.34
N LEU A 245 -1.15 14.35 -6.18
CA LEU A 245 -2.11 13.31 -6.56
C LEU A 245 -2.48 13.37 -8.06
N VAL A 246 -2.25 14.52 -8.69
CA VAL A 246 -2.57 14.75 -10.10
C VAL A 246 -1.40 14.29 -10.96
N PRO A 247 -1.62 13.53 -12.06
CA PRO A 247 -0.53 13.09 -12.91
C PRO A 247 0.19 14.26 -13.58
N ASP A 248 1.52 14.18 -13.63
CA ASP A 248 2.32 15.16 -14.33
C ASP A 248 2.16 15.03 -15.84
N LYS A 249 1.50 16.01 -16.47
CA LYS A 249 1.30 16.01 -17.93
C LYS A 249 2.60 16.27 -18.72
N GLN A 250 3.67 16.71 -18.07
CA GLN A 250 4.97 16.92 -18.69
C GLN A 250 5.80 15.63 -18.72
N ILE A 251 5.48 14.66 -17.86
CA ILE A 251 6.14 13.36 -17.82
C ILE A 251 5.34 12.40 -18.70
N GLN A 252 6.04 11.68 -19.57
CA GLN A 252 5.40 10.67 -20.40
C GLN A 252 4.76 9.59 -19.50
N GLY A 253 3.47 9.31 -19.75
CA GLY A 253 2.76 8.25 -19.07
C GLY A 253 3.38 6.87 -19.31
N LYS A 254 3.27 6.01 -18.31
CA LYS A 254 3.86 4.67 -18.28
C LYS A 254 2.95 3.62 -18.90
N LYS A 255 3.53 2.70 -19.66
CA LYS A 255 2.86 1.59 -20.32
C LYS A 255 3.42 0.26 -19.84
N ILE A 256 2.72 -0.84 -20.12
CA ILE A 256 3.19 -2.19 -19.78
C ILE A 256 4.62 -2.47 -20.26
N SER A 257 4.99 -1.96 -21.45
CA SER A 257 6.32 -2.13 -22.05
C SER A 257 7.46 -1.43 -21.29
N ASP A 258 7.13 -0.53 -20.36
CA ASP A 258 8.11 0.20 -19.54
C ASP A 258 8.55 -0.60 -18.30
N TYR A 259 7.90 -1.74 -18.03
CA TYR A 259 8.18 -2.59 -16.87
C TYR A 259 8.87 -3.89 -17.30
N LEU A 260 9.89 -4.27 -16.53
CA LEU A 260 10.55 -5.56 -16.70
C LEU A 260 9.66 -6.68 -16.14
N GLN A 261 9.60 -7.81 -16.85
CA GLN A 261 9.03 -9.02 -16.27
C GLN A 261 10.05 -9.61 -15.29
N LEU A 262 9.80 -9.40 -13.99
CA LEU A 262 10.66 -9.88 -12.92
C LEU A 262 10.15 -11.16 -12.25
N ALA A 263 8.85 -11.44 -12.35
CA ALA A 263 8.24 -12.62 -11.73
C ALA A 263 8.67 -13.89 -12.46
N SER A 264 9.03 -14.92 -11.68
CA SER A 264 9.32 -16.26 -12.17
C SER A 264 8.17 -17.24 -11.84
N ASP A 265 8.30 -18.48 -12.29
CA ASP A 265 7.37 -19.57 -11.94
C ASP A 265 7.74 -20.25 -10.60
N ASP A 266 8.78 -19.77 -9.89
CA ASP A 266 9.27 -20.33 -8.62
C ASP A 266 9.39 -19.25 -7.54
N LEU A 267 8.60 -19.40 -6.48
CA LEU A 267 8.55 -18.44 -5.37
C LEU A 267 9.89 -18.29 -4.64
N LEU A 268 10.71 -19.34 -4.58
CA LEU A 268 12.01 -19.27 -3.93
C LEU A 268 12.98 -18.40 -4.75
N ASP A 269 12.91 -18.47 -6.07
CA ASP A 269 13.71 -17.61 -6.95
C ASP A 269 13.25 -16.15 -6.86
N ASP A 270 11.94 -15.90 -6.75
CA ASP A 270 11.40 -14.57 -6.48
C ASP A 270 11.86 -14.02 -5.12
N ILE A 271 11.92 -14.85 -4.07
CA ILE A 271 12.45 -14.44 -2.75
C ILE A 271 13.95 -14.12 -2.82
N LYS A 272 14.74 -14.92 -3.54
CA LYS A 272 16.17 -14.63 -3.76
C LYS A 272 16.35 -13.31 -4.50
N LEU A 273 15.48 -13.00 -5.47
CA LEU A 273 15.51 -11.70 -6.14
C LEU A 273 15.17 -10.56 -5.17
N CYS A 274 14.15 -10.72 -4.32
CA CYS A 274 13.82 -9.74 -3.28
C CYS A 274 15.03 -9.46 -2.38
N GLN A 275 15.70 -10.51 -1.91
CA GLN A 275 16.92 -10.44 -1.11
C GLN A 275 18.02 -9.67 -1.86
N GLN A 276 18.33 -10.04 -3.10
CA GLN A 276 19.37 -9.40 -3.90
C GLN A 276 19.10 -7.90 -4.12
N ILE A 277 17.83 -7.53 -4.33
CA ILE A 277 17.42 -6.13 -4.52
C ILE A 277 17.76 -5.28 -3.30
N VAL A 278 17.42 -5.73 -2.09
CA VAL A 278 17.68 -4.95 -0.87
C VAL A 278 19.15 -4.96 -0.46
N GLU A 279 19.86 -6.07 -0.67
CA GLU A 279 21.31 -6.16 -0.43
C GLU A 279 22.10 -5.21 -1.33
N ALA A 280 21.69 -5.07 -2.60
CA ALA A 280 22.28 -4.11 -3.52
C ALA A 280 22.10 -2.64 -3.06
N LYS A 281 21.19 -2.39 -2.11
CA LYS A 281 20.98 -1.09 -1.46
C LYS A 281 21.60 -1.01 -0.06
N GLY A 282 22.36 -2.02 0.36
CA GLY A 282 22.99 -2.08 1.67
C GLY A 282 22.00 -2.37 2.81
N MET A 283 20.83 -2.92 2.52
CA MET A 283 19.84 -3.34 3.51
C MET A 283 19.86 -4.86 3.69
N GLU A 284 19.45 -5.31 4.86
CA GLU A 284 19.37 -6.73 5.23
C GLU A 284 17.92 -7.22 5.15
N MET A 285 17.68 -8.45 4.69
CA MET A 285 16.34 -9.07 4.71
C MET A 285 16.22 -10.10 5.83
N LEU A 286 15.34 -9.82 6.79
CA LEU A 286 15.05 -10.67 7.93
C LEU A 286 13.65 -11.28 7.82
N VAL A 287 13.50 -12.51 8.32
CA VAL A 287 12.23 -13.23 8.34
C VAL A 287 11.98 -13.82 9.73
N LEU A 288 10.77 -13.59 10.23
CA LEU A 288 10.22 -14.26 11.40
C LEU A 288 9.04 -15.13 10.97
N ASP A 289 9.18 -16.45 11.12
CA ASP A 289 8.06 -17.39 10.95
C ASP A 289 7.13 -17.29 12.19
N GLN A 290 5.88 -16.91 11.94
CA GLN A 290 4.82 -16.81 12.96
C GLN A 290 3.78 -17.92 12.81
N THR A 291 4.07 -18.94 12.00
CA THR A 291 3.19 -20.08 11.77
C THR A 291 2.87 -20.79 13.08
N ARG A 292 1.57 -21.01 13.29
CA ARG A 292 1.05 -21.73 14.44
C ARG A 292 0.62 -23.14 14.05
N SER A 293 1.17 -24.15 14.72
CA SER A 293 0.91 -25.56 14.41
C SER A 293 -0.56 -25.97 14.59
N ASP A 294 -1.29 -25.28 15.45
CA ASP A 294 -2.74 -25.48 15.68
C ASP A 294 -3.64 -24.81 14.63
N ILE A 295 -3.10 -23.88 13.83
CA ILE A 295 -3.82 -23.18 12.76
C ILE A 295 -3.47 -23.76 11.39
N GLY A 296 -2.20 -24.09 11.17
CA GLY A 296 -1.71 -24.70 9.93
C GLY A 296 -1.43 -23.73 8.77
N LEU A 297 -2.14 -22.59 8.69
CA LEU A 297 -1.84 -21.52 7.73
C LEU A 297 -0.45 -20.91 8.00
N ARG A 298 0.35 -20.71 6.95
CA ARG A 298 1.70 -20.14 7.08
C ARG A 298 1.62 -18.63 7.25
N VAL A 299 2.41 -18.09 8.18
CA VAL A 299 2.46 -16.66 8.47
C VAL A 299 3.90 -16.25 8.68
N ALA A 300 4.33 -15.15 8.07
CA ALA A 300 5.66 -14.59 8.25
C ALA A 300 5.56 -13.07 8.52
N LYS A 301 6.50 -12.55 9.32
CA LYS A 301 6.84 -11.12 9.34
C LYS A 301 8.19 -10.94 8.66
N VAL A 302 8.21 -10.22 7.55
CA VAL A 302 9.43 -9.79 6.87
C VAL A 302 9.85 -8.43 7.44
N ILE A 303 11.14 -8.25 7.68
CA ILE A 303 11.71 -7.01 8.18
C ILE A 303 12.93 -6.64 7.34
N VAL A 304 12.97 -5.41 6.82
CA VAL A 304 14.11 -4.86 6.10
C VAL A 304 14.54 -3.57 6.80
N PRO A 305 15.49 -3.61 7.75
CA PRO A 305 15.94 -2.41 8.44
C PRO A 305 16.45 -1.34 7.45
N GLY A 306 15.91 -0.13 7.56
CA GLY A 306 16.21 0.99 6.67
C GLY A 306 15.12 1.29 5.63
N ILE A 307 14.23 0.33 5.33
CA ILE A 307 13.09 0.57 4.44
C ILE A 307 12.04 1.47 5.12
N CYS A 308 11.40 2.35 4.37
CA CYS A 308 10.43 3.28 4.95
C CYS A 308 9.10 2.58 5.24
N HIS A 309 8.48 2.96 6.35
CA HIS A 309 7.04 2.73 6.56
C HIS A 309 6.26 3.91 5.96
N MET A 310 5.07 3.67 5.41
CA MET A 310 4.18 4.75 4.94
C MET A 310 3.65 5.68 6.05
N TRP A 311 3.65 5.24 7.31
CA TRP A 311 3.28 6.11 8.43
C TRP A 311 4.37 7.14 8.69
N LYS A 312 4.08 8.16 9.49
CA LYS A 312 4.94 9.33 9.58
C LYS A 312 6.14 9.09 10.50
N ARG A 313 7.07 8.24 10.05
CA ARG A 313 8.37 7.94 10.67
C ARG A 313 9.48 8.58 9.86
N LEU A 314 9.82 9.82 10.22
CA LEU A 314 10.65 10.72 9.40
C LEU A 314 12.16 10.52 9.59
N GLY A 315 12.59 9.49 10.31
CA GLY A 315 14.00 9.24 10.61
C GLY A 315 14.76 8.38 9.60
N ALA A 316 14.07 7.78 8.62
CA ALA A 316 14.70 6.90 7.64
C ALA A 316 15.46 7.73 6.59
N GLU A 317 16.77 7.48 6.42
CA GLU A 317 17.61 8.20 5.44
C GLU A 317 17.08 8.07 4.00
N ARG A 318 16.55 6.87 3.65
CA ARG A 318 15.94 6.61 2.33
C ARG A 318 14.84 7.60 1.98
N LEU A 319 14.09 8.12 2.97
CA LEU A 319 13.02 9.08 2.76
C LEU A 319 13.50 10.37 2.08
N TYR A 320 14.74 10.75 2.34
CA TYR A 320 15.37 11.99 1.86
C TYR A 320 16.30 11.74 0.67
N ASP A 321 17.07 10.64 0.72
CA ASP A 321 18.10 10.32 -0.26
C ASP A 321 17.56 9.78 -1.58
N VAL A 322 16.56 8.90 -1.52
CA VAL A 322 16.05 8.20 -2.72
C VAL A 322 15.46 9.17 -3.73
N PRO A 323 14.63 10.17 -3.35
CA PRO A 323 14.12 11.15 -4.31
C PRO A 323 15.22 11.89 -5.08
N VAL A 324 16.36 12.16 -4.45
CA VAL A 324 17.52 12.81 -5.10
C VAL A 324 18.25 11.83 -6.01
N LYS A 325 18.54 10.61 -5.52
CA LYS A 325 19.21 9.56 -6.31
C LYS A 325 18.41 9.17 -7.56
N MET A 326 17.08 9.20 -7.48
CA MET A 326 16.17 8.96 -8.60
C MET A 326 15.98 10.17 -9.52
N GLY A 327 16.56 11.33 -9.18
CA GLY A 327 16.42 12.57 -9.94
C GLY A 327 15.04 13.21 -9.86
N TRP A 328 14.20 12.81 -8.90
CA TRP A 328 12.88 13.41 -8.66
C TRP A 328 12.99 14.76 -7.98
N LEU A 329 14.01 14.93 -7.13
CA LEU A 329 14.38 16.20 -6.49
C LEU A 329 15.85 16.52 -6.78
N LYS A 330 16.19 17.81 -6.79
CA LYS A 330 17.57 18.27 -6.95
C LYS A 330 18.39 18.12 -5.66
N GLU A 331 17.74 18.35 -4.54
CA GLU A 331 18.30 18.33 -3.18
C GLU A 331 17.27 17.68 -2.24
N PRO A 332 17.69 17.07 -1.13
CA PRO A 332 16.75 16.49 -0.18
C PRO A 332 15.91 17.58 0.49
N LEU A 333 14.62 17.29 0.75
CA LEU A 333 13.79 18.14 1.59
C LEU A 333 14.25 18.08 3.05
N LYS A 334 13.96 19.14 3.80
CA LYS A 334 14.06 19.13 5.26
C LYS A 334 12.82 18.48 5.87
N GLU A 335 12.94 18.01 7.11
CA GLU A 335 11.83 17.37 7.83
C GLU A 335 10.57 18.27 7.92
N ASP A 336 10.74 19.58 8.05
CA ASP A 336 9.64 20.56 8.12
C ASP A 336 9.04 20.93 6.74
N GLU A 337 9.68 20.50 5.65
CA GLU A 337 9.19 20.65 4.27
C GLU A 337 8.41 19.41 3.79
N LEU A 338 8.53 18.29 4.50
CA LEU A 338 7.78 17.06 4.23
C LEU A 338 6.28 17.27 4.44
N ASN A 339 5.47 16.42 3.80
CA ASN A 339 4.02 16.46 3.88
C ASN A 339 3.57 16.43 5.36
N PRO A 340 2.87 17.48 5.84
CA PRO A 340 2.43 17.52 7.22
C PRO A 340 1.33 16.49 7.50
N PHE A 341 0.58 16.06 6.48
CA PHE A 341 -0.51 15.10 6.63
C PHE A 341 0.05 13.67 6.75
N PRO A 342 -0.16 12.96 7.88
CA PRO A 342 0.26 11.58 8.02
C PRO A 342 -0.58 10.66 7.12
N MET A 343 0.03 9.68 6.47
CA MET A 343 -0.74 8.66 5.75
C MET A 343 -1.59 7.85 6.75
N TRP A 344 -2.84 7.56 6.37
CA TRP A 344 -3.79 6.75 7.12
C TRP A 344 -4.12 5.47 6.34
N MET A 345 -4.66 4.48 7.02
CA MET A 345 -5.18 3.25 6.42
C MET A 345 -6.25 2.67 7.33
#